data_AF-A0A2D7FWU9-F1
#
_entry.id   AF-A0A2D7FWU9-F1
#
_cell.length_a   1.000
_cell.length_b   1.000
_cell.length_c   1.000
_cell.angle_alpha   90.00
_cell.angle_beta   90.00
_cell.angle_gamma   90.00
#
_symmetry.space_group_name_H-M   'P 1'
#
loop_
_entity.id
_entity.type
_entity.pdbx_description
1 polymer ?
#
loop_
_entity_poly.entity_id
_entity_poly.type
_entity_poly.pdbx_seq_one_letter_code
_entity_poly.pdbx_strand_id
1 'polypeptide(L)' 'MMTSINLMAISMNILKLIGVLFSPVVFGLAFLGPLLSEIILLLNVTVPVGDPLIWGVVIGGILGGIAQWRGSWIWVKPV' A
#
# COMPACT_ATOMS: atom_id res chain seq x y z
N MET A 1 -4.50 -2.34 38.17
CA MET A 1 -4.50 -1.00 37.54
C MET A 1 -3.32 -0.80 36.60
N MET A 2 -2.08 -1.12 37.01
CA MET A 2 -0.89 -1.03 36.13
C MET A 2 -0.95 -1.99 34.91
N THR A 3 -1.45 -3.21 35.11
CA THR A 3 -1.56 -4.24 34.06
C THR A 3 -2.62 -3.93 32.99
N SER A 4 -3.75 -3.33 33.37
CA SER A 4 -4.81 -2.94 32.43
C SER A 4 -4.39 -1.77 31.52
N ILE A 5 -3.57 -0.85 32.02
CA ILE A 5 -3.02 0.27 31.24
C ILE A 5 -2.04 -0.27 30.18
N ASN A 6 -1.17 -1.21 30.55
CA ASN A 6 -0.23 -1.83 29.61
C ASN A 6 -0.93 -2.61 28.50
N LEU A 7 -2.00 -3.34 28.82
CA LEU A 7 -2.82 -4.04 27.82
C LEU A 7 -3.49 -3.07 26.84
N MET A 8 -4.00 -1.93 27.34
CA MET A 8 -4.60 -0.88 26.50
C MET A 8 -3.56 -0.19 25.60
N ALA A 9 -2.35 0.05 26.11
CA ALA A 9 -1.27 0.61 25.31
C ALA A 9 -0.83 -0.33 24.17
N ILE A 10 -0.76 -1.64 24.46
CA ILE A 10 -0.43 -2.65 23.45
C ILE A 10 -1.52 -2.71 22.37
N SER A 11 -2.80 -2.74 22.75
CA SER A 11 -3.90 -2.78 21.77
C SER A 11 -3.92 -1.53 20.88
N MET A 12 -3.66 -0.36 21.45
CA MET A 12 -3.54 0.89 20.69
C MET A 12 -2.38 0.86 19.67
N ASN A 13 -1.23 0.31 20.04
CA ASN A 13 -0.09 0.19 19.13
C ASN A 13 -0.38 -0.80 17.99
N ILE A 14 -1.05 -1.91 18.29
CA ILE A 14 -1.47 -2.89 17.27
C ILE A 14 -2.44 -2.26 16.27
N LEU A 15 -3.46 -1.52 16.75
CA LEU A 15 -4.42 -0.85 15.88
C LEU A 15 -3.75 0.18 14.97
N LYS A 16 -2.79 0.96 15.49
CA LYS A 16 -1.99 1.88 14.66
C LYS A 16 -1.17 1.16 13.62
N LEU A 17 -0.52 0.04 13.98
CA LEU A 17 0.28 -0.74 13.04
C LEU A 17 -0.58 -1.31 11.91
N ILE A 18 -1.76 -1.84 12.23
CA ILE A 18 -2.74 -2.30 11.23
C ILE A 18 -3.15 -1.12 10.34
N GLY A 19 -3.46 0.04 10.92
CA GLY A 19 -3.79 1.24 10.14
C GLY A 19 -2.70 1.68 9.17
N VAL A 20 -1.43 1.57 9.55
CA VAL A 20 -0.29 1.88 8.68
C VAL A 20 -0.11 0.82 7.59
N LEU A 21 -0.19 -0.46 7.94
CA LEU A 21 -0.01 -1.57 7.00
C LEU A 21 -1.06 -1.55 5.89
N PHE A 22 -2.29 -1.17 6.22
CA PHE A 22 -3.40 -1.02 5.28
C PHE A 22 -3.58 0.43 4.79
N SER A 23 -2.61 1.31 5.04
CA SER A 23 -2.61 2.63 4.42
C SER A 23 -2.46 2.50 2.90
N PRO A 24 -3.12 3.35 2.11
CA PRO A 24 -3.04 3.28 0.66
C PRO A 24 -1.60 3.30 0.11
N VAL A 25 -0.67 4.05 0.70
CA VAL A 25 0.73 4.06 0.25
C VAL A 25 1.41 2.72 0.52
N VAL A 26 1.29 2.17 1.74
CA VAL A 26 1.94 0.90 2.08
C VAL A 26 1.35 -0.24 1.25
N PHE A 27 0.03 -0.24 1.05
CA PHE A 27 -0.63 -1.18 0.14
C PHE A 27 -0.15 -1.03 -1.31
N GLY A 28 0.00 0.21 -1.79
CA GLY A 28 0.55 0.51 -3.11
C GLY A 28 1.97 -0.02 -3.31
N LEU A 29 2.85 0.15 -2.33
CA LEU A 29 4.25 -0.29 -2.43
C LEU A 29 4.41 -1.79 -2.19
N ALA A 30 3.82 -2.31 -1.12
CA ALA A 30 4.07 -3.68 -0.65
C ALA A 30 3.20 -4.74 -1.33
N PHE A 31 2.02 -4.37 -1.84
CA PHE A 31 1.12 -5.30 -2.51
C PHE A 31 1.01 -4.99 -4.01
N LEU A 32 0.62 -3.78 -4.40
CA LEU A 32 0.47 -3.44 -5.82
C LEU A 32 1.81 -3.45 -6.56
N GLY A 33 2.90 -3.03 -5.92
CA GLY A 33 4.23 -3.02 -6.53
C GLY A 33 4.64 -4.38 -7.11
N PRO A 34 4.76 -5.42 -6.28
CA PRO A 34 5.06 -6.78 -6.74
C PRO A 34 4.00 -7.36 -7.69
N LEU A 35 2.71 -7.09 -7.44
CA LEU A 35 1.65 -7.57 -8.34
C LEU A 35 1.80 -7.00 -9.75
N LEU A 36 2.09 -5.70 -9.86
CA LEU A 36 2.27 -5.03 -11.13
C LEU A 36 3.53 -5.49 -11.86
N SER A 37 4.61 -5.82 -11.14
CA SER A 37 5.81 -6.39 -11.77
C SER A 37 5.56 -7.76 -12.37
N GLU A 38 4.81 -8.62 -11.66
CA GLU A 38 4.40 -9.92 -12.20
C GLU A 38 3.49 -9.77 -13.42
N ILE A 39 2.57 -8.80 -13.40
CA ILE A 39 1.72 -8.49 -14.57
C ILE A 39 2.58 -8.06 -15.76
N ILE A 40 3.59 -7.20 -15.56
CA ILE A 40 4.51 -6.76 -16.62
C ILE A 40 5.24 -7.97 -17.23
N LEU A 41 5.75 -8.88 -16.39
CA LEU A 41 6.42 -10.10 -16.81
C LEU A 41 5.49 -11.03 -17.60
N LEU A 42 4.28 -11.29 -17.09
CA LEU A 42 3.30 -12.16 -17.72
C LEU A 42 2.80 -11.63 -19.06
N LEU A 43 2.66 -10.31 -19.19
CA LEU A 43 2.25 -9.66 -20.42
C LEU A 43 3.40 -9.49 -21.43
N ASN A 44 4.62 -9.92 -21.09
CA ASN A 44 5.83 -9.72 -21.90
C ASN A 44 6.01 -8.25 -22.31
N VAL A 45 5.66 -7.32 -21.44
CA VAL A 45 5.82 -5.88 -21.70
C VAL A 45 7.29 -5.52 -21.51
N THR A 46 7.92 -5.03 -22.57
CA THR A 46 9.30 -4.54 -22.50
C THR A 46 9.34 -3.22 -21.74
N VAL A 47 10.08 -3.18 -20.64
CA VAL A 47 10.30 -1.94 -19.89
C VAL A 47 11.48 -1.17 -20.48
N PRO A 48 11.44 0.18 -20.51
CA PRO A 48 12.46 0.98 -21.18
C PRO A 48 13.85 0.86 -20.54
N VAL A 49 13.91 0.77 -19.21
CA VAL A 49 15.14 0.72 -18.41
C VAL A 49 14.86 -0.05 -17.12
N GLY A 50 15.83 -0.87 -16.68
CA GLY A 50 15.79 -1.51 -15.37
C GLY A 50 14.87 -2.72 -15.28
N ASP A 51 14.55 -3.12 -14.05
CA ASP A 51 13.78 -4.32 -13.74
C ASP A 51 12.27 -4.02 -13.63
N PRO A 52 11.38 -4.92 -14.07
CA PRO A 52 9.93 -4.80 -13.88
C PRO A 52 9.50 -4.49 -12.44
N LEU A 53 10.23 -4.93 -11.42
CA LEU A 53 9.96 -4.62 -10.02
C LEU A 53 10.03 -3.12 -9.73
N ILE A 54 11.02 -2.42 -10.31
CA ILE A 54 11.16 -0.97 -10.13
C ILE A 54 9.92 -0.27 -10.66
N TRP A 55 9.47 -0.66 -11.86
CA TRP A 55 8.29 -0.09 -12.49
C TRP A 55 7.01 -0.42 -11.72
N GLY A 56 6.86 -1.66 -11.27
CA GLY A 56 5.75 -2.07 -10.42
C GLY A 56 5.66 -1.20 -9.17
N VAL A 57 6.77 -1.04 -8.44
CA VAL A 57 6.84 -0.22 -7.22
C VAL A 57 6.59 1.26 -7.51
N VAL A 58 7.12 1.82 -8.59
CA VAL A 58 6.85 3.22 -8.98
C VAL A 58 5.36 3.43 -9.26
N ILE A 59 4.75 2.58 -10.07
CA ILE A 59 3.33 2.67 -10.40
C ILE A 59 2.47 2.48 -9.14
N GLY A 60 2.77 1.44 -8.35
CA GLY A 60 2.08 1.15 -7.09
C GLY A 60 2.20 2.30 -6.08
N GLY A 61 3.38 2.91 -5.97
CA GLY A 61 3.64 4.07 -5.12
C GLY A 61 2.87 5.32 -5.58
N ILE A 62 2.81 5.60 -6.88
CA ILE A 62 2.02 6.70 -7.44
C ILE A 62 0.54 6.48 -7.16
N LEU A 63 0.00 5.29 -7.46
CA LEU A 63 -1.41 4.96 -7.23
C LEU A 63 -1.77 5.02 -5.74
N GLY A 64 -0.92 4.45 -4.88
CA GLY A 64 -1.07 4.51 -3.43
C GLY A 64 -0.99 5.93 -2.88
N GLY A 65 -0.08 6.75 -3.39
CA GLY A 65 0.04 8.17 -3.04
C GLY A 65 -1.20 8.98 -3.44
N ILE A 66 -1.72 8.76 -4.64
CA ILE A 66 -2.97 9.38 -5.10
C ILE A 66 -4.15 8.96 -4.19
N ALA A 67 -4.26 7.66 -3.89
CA ALA A 67 -5.33 7.15 -3.03
C ALA A 67 -5.21 7.68 -1.59
N GLN A 68 -4.00 7.81 -1.06
CA GLN A 68 -3.73 8.40 0.26
C GLN A 68 -4.11 9.87 0.32
N TRP A 69 -3.72 10.66 -0.69
CA TRP A 69 -4.07 12.08 -0.78
C TRP A 69 -5.59 12.28 -0.86
N ARG A 70 -6.28 11.39 -1.57
CA ARG A 70 -7.74 11.43 -1.73
C ARG A 70 -8.51 10.82 -0.55
N GLY A 71 -7.83 10.04 0.30
CA GLY A 71 -8.46 9.24 1.37
C GLY A 71 -9.28 8.04 0.87
N SER A 72 -9.20 7.68 -0.41
CA SER A 72 -9.95 6.56 -0.99
C SER A 72 -9.31 6.02 -2.27
N TRP A 73 -9.37 4.71 -2.45
CA TRP A 73 -9.02 4.02 -3.69
C TRP A 73 -10.08 4.20 -4.78
N ILE A 74 -11.35 4.26 -4.40
CA ILE A 74 -12.46 4.33 -5.36
C ILE A 74 -12.53 5.75 -5.91
N TRP A 75 -12.53 5.88 -7.25
CA TRP A 75 -12.56 7.20 -7.88
C TRP A 75 -13.92 7.89 -7.81
N VAL A 76 -14.98 7.11 -7.71
CA VAL A 76 -16.36 7.58 -7.64
C VAL A 76 -16.65 8.08 -6.22
N LYS A 77 -17.03 9.36 -6.08
CA LYS A 77 -17.68 9.82 -4.86
C LYS A 77 -19.07 9.16 -4.81
N PRO A 78 -19.44 8.44 -3.75
CA PRO A 78 -20.83 8.07 -3.55
C PRO A 78 -21.65 9.37 -3.54
N VAL A 79 -22.64 9.43 -4.44
CA VAL A 79 -23.65 10.49 -4.53
C VAL A 79 -24.55 10.46 -3.31
#